data_AF-A0A5Q4E446-F1
#
_entry.id   AF-A0A5Q4E446-F1
#
_cell.length_a   1.000
_cell.length_b   1.000
_cell.length_c   1.000
_cell.angle_alpha   90.00
_cell.angle_beta   90.00
_cell.angle_gamma   90.00
#
_symmetry.space_group_name_H-M   'P 1'
#
loop_
_entity.id
_entity.type
_entity.pdbx_description
1 polymer ?
#
loop_
_entity_poly.entity_id
_entity_poly.type
_entity_poly.pdbx_seq_one_letter_code
_entity_poly.pdbx_strand_id
1 'polypeptide(L)'
;MKKSHQKTKRSREKSSFFSPVLVSGLMAVIIFLSLSSFLASENEQPADEAIQPEMAEIEPDTVLLMEDETIEEDAVVETHAESDFVRGEYTQQQIRRGERLFNGLAPFQSGMHDCASCHYTTAQQEINWNPAAWELAGVWDEDPEYSIMDIMNNPVSMRLMEDHAGMTITAEEQHFLEAYYTKLYEKGPAPLQAYPVRSAIFWGMGLLMLLAVVDLLFTRKIPFKAVHFVILFVGIAVHGQFAMAEAQNLGRTQNYAPDQPIKFSHLIHAGENEIDCQYCHFTANYSLSANIPSNNVCMNCHNVVLNGTLSGAFEINKIHKAAETGQPIEWIRVHKLPDHSFFSHAQHVNAGKQECADCHGAVETMHIVQQVEDLSMGWCLTCHRENNVDFLDNPYFEIYERLHDKIRSGEIDGVTAAELGGEDCMSCHY
;
A
#
# COMPACT_ATOMS: atom_id res chain seq x y z
N MET A 1 38.59 45.61 85.36
CA MET A 1 37.37 44.89 85.82
C MET A 1 36.18 45.34 84.98
N LYS A 2 35.42 44.37 84.44
CA LYS A 2 34.04 44.35 83.86
C LYS A 2 33.54 45.43 82.86
N LYS A 3 33.47 44.96 81.60
CA LYS A 3 32.40 44.98 80.55
C LYS A 3 31.27 46.03 80.55
N SER A 4 30.99 46.54 79.35
CA SER A 4 29.64 46.74 78.80
C SER A 4 29.67 46.65 77.26
N HIS A 5 28.65 46.02 76.67
CA HIS A 5 28.43 45.75 75.25
C HIS A 5 27.52 46.80 74.61
N GLN A 6 27.78 47.18 73.34
CA GLN A 6 26.71 47.62 72.44
C GLN A 6 27.04 47.32 70.96
N LYS A 7 26.09 46.68 70.28
CA LYS A 7 26.08 46.33 68.85
C LYS A 7 25.44 47.47 68.02
N THR A 8 25.92 47.69 66.80
CA THR A 8 25.19 48.43 65.75
C THR A 8 25.12 47.63 64.45
N LYS A 9 23.89 47.58 63.89
CA LYS A 9 23.43 46.97 62.64
C LYS A 9 24.00 47.66 61.40
N ARG A 10 24.17 46.92 60.30
CA ARG A 10 24.10 47.45 58.93
C ARG A 10 23.27 46.51 58.04
N SER A 11 22.25 47.07 57.39
CA SER A 11 21.31 46.41 56.49
C SER A 11 21.92 46.14 55.12
N ARG A 12 21.45 45.11 54.42
CA ARG A 12 21.76 44.85 53.01
C ARG A 12 20.47 44.53 52.25
N GLU A 13 20.15 45.35 51.26
CA GLU A 13 19.06 45.20 50.29
C GLU A 13 19.25 43.93 49.45
N LYS A 14 18.14 43.29 49.06
CA LYS A 14 18.09 42.22 48.05
C LYS A 14 17.70 42.84 46.71
N SER A 15 18.54 42.72 45.69
CA SER A 15 18.18 42.94 44.29
C SER A 15 18.06 41.61 43.55
N SER A 16 17.01 41.49 42.74
CA SER A 16 16.67 40.36 41.88
C SER A 16 17.59 40.31 40.65
N PHE A 17 18.08 39.12 40.30
CA PHE A 17 18.67 38.83 38.98
C PHE A 17 18.02 37.54 38.44
N PHE A 18 16.99 37.69 37.61
CA PHE A 18 16.58 36.65 36.68
C PHE A 18 17.45 36.78 35.42
N SER A 19 18.18 35.72 35.06
CA SER A 19 19.11 35.73 33.93
C SER A 19 18.39 35.42 32.61
N PRO A 20 18.66 36.17 31.51
CA PRO A 20 17.99 36.02 30.20
C PRO A 20 18.25 34.68 29.49
N VAL A 21 19.22 33.89 29.95
CA VAL A 21 19.56 32.58 29.38
C VAL A 21 18.48 31.53 29.65
N LEU A 22 17.79 31.60 30.80
CA LEU A 22 16.72 30.64 31.13
C LEU A 22 15.46 30.86 30.28
N VAL A 23 15.15 32.11 29.95
CA VAL A 23 13.96 32.47 29.14
C VAL A 23 14.17 32.06 27.67
N SER A 24 15.39 32.20 27.16
CA SER A 24 15.74 31.76 25.79
C SER A 24 15.73 30.24 25.65
N GLY A 25 16.16 29.49 26.66
CA GLY A 25 16.11 28.02 26.66
C GLY A 25 14.69 27.47 26.76
N LEU A 26 13.82 28.11 27.55
CA LEU A 26 12.42 27.70 27.69
C LEU A 26 11.62 27.98 26.40
N MET A 27 11.89 29.11 25.74
CA MET A 27 11.29 29.44 24.44
C MET A 27 11.72 28.48 23.35
N ALA A 28 12.99 28.05 23.31
CA ALA A 28 13.46 27.07 22.33
C ALA A 28 12.80 25.69 22.49
N VAL A 29 12.53 25.26 23.73
CA VAL A 29 11.84 23.99 24.01
C VAL A 29 10.35 24.06 23.65
N ILE A 30 9.69 25.21 23.89
CA ILE A 30 8.29 25.41 23.48
C ILE A 30 8.19 25.46 21.95
N ILE A 31 9.12 26.12 21.26
CA ILE A 31 9.18 26.15 19.79
C ILE A 31 9.41 24.73 19.23
N PHE A 32 10.29 23.93 19.83
CA PHE A 32 10.51 22.54 19.43
C PHE A 32 9.28 21.64 19.65
N LEU A 33 8.55 21.81 20.77
CA LEU A 33 7.34 21.06 21.07
C LEU A 33 6.16 21.45 20.16
N SER A 34 6.07 22.72 19.75
CA SER A 34 5.11 23.16 18.73
C SER A 34 5.49 22.66 17.34
N LEU A 35 6.79 22.58 17.01
CA LEU A 35 7.26 22.05 15.71
C LEU A 35 7.02 20.54 15.61
N SER A 36 7.17 19.78 16.69
CA SER A 36 6.83 18.35 16.72
C SER A 36 5.32 18.09 16.61
N SER A 37 4.48 19.04 17.06
CA SER A 37 3.04 18.97 16.86
C SER A 37 2.65 19.32 15.42
N PHE A 38 3.42 20.20 14.76
CA PHE A 38 3.27 20.56 13.35
C PHE A 38 3.71 19.42 12.42
N LEU A 39 4.83 18.74 12.73
CA LEU A 39 5.31 17.56 12.00
C LEU A 39 4.44 16.30 12.22
N ALA A 40 3.55 16.30 13.22
CA ALA A 40 2.55 15.26 13.41
C ALA A 40 1.26 15.52 12.60
N SER A 41 1.11 16.71 12.02
CA SER A 41 -0.08 17.15 11.28
C SER A 41 0.09 17.06 9.75
N GLU A 42 1.28 16.82 9.23
CA GLU A 42 1.52 16.61 7.79
C GLU A 42 1.14 15.17 7.41
N ASN A 43 -0.16 14.86 7.48
CA ASN A 43 -0.72 13.61 6.98
C ASN A 43 -1.88 13.84 5.99
N GLU A 44 -1.96 15.04 5.43
CA GLU A 44 -2.81 15.35 4.26
C GLU A 44 -1.90 15.88 3.16
N GLN A 45 -1.68 15.04 2.16
CA GLN A 45 -1.06 15.44 0.89
C GLN A 45 -2.11 16.24 0.10
N PRO A 46 -1.82 17.46 -0.37
CA PRO A 46 -2.71 18.14 -1.30
C PRO A 46 -2.72 17.38 -2.63
N ALA A 47 -3.90 17.28 -3.24
CA ALA A 47 -4.06 16.79 -4.60
C ALA A 47 -3.34 17.75 -5.55
N ASP A 48 -2.16 17.35 -6.06
CA ASP A 48 -1.39 18.17 -6.98
C ASP A 48 -1.89 18.03 -8.42
N GLU A 49 -2.06 19.20 -9.00
CA GLU A 49 -2.65 19.55 -10.28
C GLU A 49 -1.82 19.01 -11.46
N ALA A 50 -2.50 18.49 -12.49
CA ALA A 50 -1.89 17.89 -13.67
C ALA A 50 -1.00 18.91 -14.43
N ILE A 51 0.31 18.69 -14.41
CA ILE A 51 1.27 19.44 -15.24
C ILE A 51 1.52 18.65 -16.52
N GLN A 52 1.02 19.15 -17.65
CA GLN A 52 1.40 18.69 -18.99
C GLN A 52 2.78 19.25 -19.35
N PRO A 53 3.75 18.45 -19.84
CA PRO A 53 5.00 19.00 -20.35
C PRO A 53 4.86 19.46 -21.81
N GLU A 54 5.26 20.71 -22.03
CA GLU A 54 5.36 21.39 -23.31
C GLU A 54 6.50 20.81 -24.16
N MET A 55 6.20 20.52 -25.44
CA MET A 55 7.14 19.99 -26.42
C MET A 55 8.20 21.01 -26.82
N ALA A 56 9.48 20.66 -26.71
CA ALA A 56 10.57 21.42 -27.30
C ALA A 56 11.27 20.60 -28.40
N GLU A 57 11.12 21.06 -29.64
CA GLU A 57 11.85 20.59 -30.82
C GLU A 57 13.32 21.02 -30.75
N ILE A 58 14.26 20.09 -31.02
CA ILE A 58 15.64 20.43 -31.40
C ILE A 58 16.12 19.46 -32.50
N GLU A 59 16.48 20.04 -33.63
CA GLU A 59 17.04 19.40 -34.84
C GLU A 59 18.50 18.92 -34.66
N PRO A 60 18.99 18.02 -35.56
CA PRO A 60 20.23 17.28 -35.37
C PRO A 60 21.43 18.01 -36.00
N ASP A 61 22.61 17.93 -35.38
CA ASP A 61 23.83 18.02 -36.18
C ASP A 61 25.13 17.53 -35.50
N THR A 62 26.03 17.08 -36.38
CA THR A 62 27.48 16.85 -36.25
C THR A 62 28.00 15.53 -35.66
N VAL A 63 28.20 14.61 -36.61
CA VAL A 63 29.24 13.58 -36.66
C VAL A 63 30.62 14.18 -36.38
N LEU A 64 31.38 13.57 -35.47
CA LEU A 64 32.83 13.81 -35.35
C LEU A 64 33.56 12.47 -35.27
N LEU A 65 34.35 12.24 -36.31
CA LEU A 65 35.22 11.09 -36.53
C LEU A 65 36.37 11.11 -35.51
N MET A 66 36.62 9.96 -34.86
CA MET A 66 37.91 9.66 -34.28
C MET A 66 38.38 8.31 -34.80
N GLU A 67 39.49 8.36 -35.54
CA GLU A 67 40.22 7.22 -36.09
C GLU A 67 41.05 6.52 -35.01
N ASP A 68 41.05 5.19 -35.13
CA ASP A 68 42.17 4.24 -34.97
C ASP A 68 42.97 4.21 -33.65
N GLU A 69 42.73 3.16 -32.86
CA GLU A 69 43.82 2.38 -32.25
C GLU A 69 43.51 0.88 -32.38
N THR A 70 44.34 0.21 -33.18
CA THR A 70 44.40 -1.23 -33.43
C THR A 70 44.67 -2.04 -32.16
N ILE A 71 43.88 -3.09 -31.90
CA ILE A 71 44.30 -4.27 -31.12
C ILE A 71 43.87 -5.55 -31.85
N GLU A 72 44.91 -6.24 -32.31
CA GLU A 72 45.10 -7.66 -32.68
C GLU A 72 43.91 -8.56 -33.06
N GLU A 73 44.01 -9.09 -34.27
CA GLU A 73 43.32 -10.28 -34.79
C GLU A 73 43.47 -11.47 -33.85
N ASP A 74 42.35 -12.08 -33.46
CA ASP A 74 42.31 -13.52 -33.25
C ASP A 74 40.91 -14.07 -33.63
N ALA A 75 40.96 -15.07 -34.51
CA ALA A 75 39.93 -16.04 -34.87
C ALA A 75 38.61 -15.52 -35.48
N VAL A 76 38.56 -15.58 -36.81
CA VAL A 76 37.34 -15.77 -37.61
C VAL A 76 36.59 -16.99 -37.09
N VAL A 77 35.46 -16.77 -36.41
CA VAL A 77 34.45 -17.82 -36.19
C VAL A 77 33.40 -17.65 -37.27
N GLU A 78 33.34 -18.66 -38.13
CA GLU A 78 32.39 -18.76 -39.24
C GLU A 78 30.94 -18.63 -38.76
N THR A 79 30.19 -17.84 -39.49
CA THR A 79 28.76 -17.60 -39.34
C THR A 79 27.96 -18.84 -39.71
N HIS A 80 27.40 -19.51 -38.70
CA HIS A 80 26.19 -20.32 -38.82
C HIS A 80 25.34 -20.09 -37.57
N ALA A 81 24.70 -18.92 -37.49
CA ALA A 81 23.71 -18.63 -36.46
C ALA A 81 22.35 -19.18 -36.87
N GLU A 82 22.21 -20.49 -36.77
CA GLU A 82 20.92 -21.10 -36.47
C GLU A 82 20.95 -21.24 -34.94
N SER A 83 20.28 -20.33 -34.25
CA SER A 83 20.46 -20.16 -32.82
C SER A 83 19.72 -21.25 -32.04
N ASP A 84 20.45 -22.30 -31.67
CA ASP A 84 20.05 -23.27 -30.64
C ASP A 84 20.06 -22.62 -29.26
N PHE A 85 19.19 -21.62 -29.04
CA PHE A 85 18.95 -21.09 -27.70
C PHE A 85 17.97 -22.03 -26.99
N VAL A 86 18.49 -22.86 -26.09
CA VAL A 86 17.67 -23.75 -25.26
C VAL A 86 17.11 -22.96 -24.08
N ARG A 87 15.78 -22.84 -24.03
CA ARG A 87 15.05 -22.29 -22.89
C ARG A 87 15.43 -23.04 -21.60
N GLY A 88 16.01 -22.34 -20.64
CA GLY A 88 16.22 -22.85 -19.27
C GLY A 88 17.66 -22.85 -18.74
N GLU A 89 18.70 -22.67 -19.58
CA GLU A 89 20.09 -22.55 -19.09
C GLU A 89 20.74 -21.23 -19.52
N TYR A 90 20.79 -20.27 -18.59
CA TYR A 90 21.42 -18.95 -18.82
C TYR A 90 22.64 -18.74 -17.94
N THR A 91 23.70 -18.17 -18.53
CA THR A 91 24.89 -17.74 -17.80
C THR A 91 24.61 -16.49 -16.98
N GLN A 92 25.36 -16.31 -15.89
CA GLN A 92 25.29 -15.08 -15.07
C GLN A 92 25.61 -13.81 -15.87
N GLN A 93 26.37 -13.92 -16.96
CA GLN A 93 26.63 -12.79 -17.85
C GLN A 93 25.41 -12.43 -18.69
N GLN A 94 24.69 -13.42 -19.24
CA GLN A 94 23.44 -13.22 -19.96
C GLN A 94 22.38 -12.59 -19.06
N ILE A 95 22.21 -13.11 -17.83
CA ILE A 95 21.27 -12.55 -16.85
C ILE A 95 21.58 -11.07 -16.55
N ARG A 96 22.86 -10.74 -16.29
CA ARG A 96 23.27 -9.34 -16.05
C ARG A 96 23.05 -8.45 -17.27
N ARG A 97 23.24 -8.98 -18.48
CA ARG A 97 23.01 -8.22 -19.71
C ARG A 97 21.52 -7.95 -19.92
N GLY A 98 20.68 -8.95 -19.69
CA GLY A 98 19.22 -8.80 -19.68
C GLY A 98 18.72 -7.81 -18.64
N GLU A 99 19.23 -7.89 -17.41
CA GLU A 99 18.92 -6.94 -16.34
C GLU A 99 19.27 -5.50 -16.76
N ARG A 100 20.41 -5.30 -17.41
CA ARG A 100 20.80 -3.97 -17.89
C ARG A 100 19.93 -3.47 -19.03
N LEU A 101 19.57 -4.32 -19.99
CA LEU A 101 18.64 -3.96 -21.07
C LEU A 101 17.28 -3.57 -20.50
N PHE A 102 16.74 -4.39 -19.60
CA PHE A 102 15.43 -4.16 -19.00
C PHE A 102 15.34 -2.86 -18.22
N ASN A 103 16.39 -2.47 -17.50
CA ASN A 103 16.44 -1.22 -16.71
C ASN A 103 16.98 -0.02 -17.51
N GLY A 104 17.06 -0.10 -18.84
CA GLY A 104 17.57 1.00 -19.69
C GLY A 104 19.04 1.39 -19.43
N LEU A 105 19.85 0.49 -18.86
CA LEU A 105 21.29 0.67 -18.61
C LEU A 105 22.16 0.17 -19.77
N ALA A 106 21.55 -0.40 -20.80
CA ALA A 106 22.15 -0.80 -22.06
C ALA A 106 21.16 -0.48 -23.20
N PRO A 107 21.63 0.02 -24.36
CA PRO A 107 20.76 0.30 -25.49
C PRO A 107 20.28 -0.98 -26.15
N PHE A 108 19.03 -0.95 -26.62
CA PHE A 108 18.55 -1.84 -27.67
C PHE A 108 19.05 -1.35 -29.03
N GLN A 109 18.98 -2.19 -30.06
CA GLN A 109 19.27 -1.80 -31.44
C GLN A 109 18.32 -0.70 -31.93
N SER A 110 17.09 -0.68 -31.43
CA SER A 110 16.08 0.34 -31.70
C SER A 110 16.31 1.66 -30.95
N GLY A 111 17.13 1.66 -29.90
CA GLY A 111 17.42 2.86 -29.11
C GLY A 111 17.57 2.59 -27.61
N MET A 112 17.63 3.66 -26.82
CA MET A 112 17.59 3.56 -25.36
C MET A 112 16.14 3.46 -24.90
N HIS A 113 15.78 2.34 -24.28
CA HIS A 113 14.45 2.09 -23.74
C HIS A 113 14.57 1.56 -22.30
N ASP A 114 13.69 1.99 -21.41
CA ASP A 114 13.63 1.53 -20.02
C ASP A 114 12.33 0.77 -19.78
N CYS A 115 12.40 -0.56 -19.87
CA CYS A 115 11.26 -1.43 -19.65
C CYS A 115 10.80 -1.36 -18.18
N ALA A 116 11.70 -1.11 -17.22
CA ALA A 116 11.38 -1.11 -15.80
C ALA A 116 10.49 0.07 -15.38
N SER A 117 10.51 1.16 -16.15
CA SER A 117 9.62 2.32 -15.94
C SER A 117 8.14 1.95 -16.06
N CYS A 118 7.81 1.01 -16.97
CA CYS A 118 6.44 0.54 -17.22
C CYS A 118 6.19 -0.82 -16.57
N HIS A 119 7.14 -1.74 -16.64
CA HIS A 119 7.08 -3.08 -16.09
C HIS A 119 7.83 -3.14 -14.76
N TYR A 120 7.15 -2.72 -13.71
CA TYR A 120 7.73 -2.61 -12.39
C TYR A 120 8.25 -3.95 -11.84
N THR A 121 9.33 -3.88 -11.05
CA THR A 121 9.96 -5.05 -10.40
C THR A 121 9.74 -5.08 -8.89
N THR A 122 9.11 -4.04 -8.34
CA THR A 122 8.84 -3.87 -6.90
C THR A 122 7.37 -3.62 -6.65
N ALA A 123 6.83 -4.08 -5.52
CA ALA A 123 5.45 -3.78 -5.15
C ALA A 123 5.16 -2.27 -5.20
N GLN A 124 4.01 -1.91 -5.76
CA GLN A 124 3.55 -0.53 -5.91
C GLN A 124 2.45 -0.21 -4.90
N GLN A 125 2.24 1.08 -4.64
CA GLN A 125 1.11 1.59 -3.86
C GLN A 125 0.04 2.24 -4.74
N GLU A 126 0.37 2.49 -6.01
CA GLU A 126 -0.52 3.03 -7.04
C GLU A 126 -0.73 2.00 -8.14
N ILE A 127 -1.88 2.05 -8.82
CA ILE A 127 -2.19 1.10 -9.88
C ILE A 127 -1.32 1.39 -11.10
N ASN A 128 -0.55 0.39 -11.52
CA ASN A 128 0.12 0.40 -12.81
C ASN A 128 -0.61 -0.57 -13.74
N TRP A 129 -1.26 -0.05 -14.78
CA TRP A 129 -2.02 -0.83 -15.76
C TRP A 129 -1.18 -1.74 -16.64
N ASN A 130 0.14 -1.49 -16.72
CA ASN A 130 1.07 -2.34 -17.42
C ASN A 130 1.45 -3.56 -16.57
N PRO A 131 1.58 -4.74 -17.17
CA PRO A 131 1.92 -5.96 -16.44
C PRO A 131 3.25 -5.80 -15.69
N ALA A 132 3.32 -6.33 -14.47
CA ALA A 132 4.55 -6.29 -13.72
C ALA A 132 5.61 -7.21 -14.36
N ALA A 133 6.89 -6.91 -14.14
CA ALA A 133 7.97 -7.69 -14.74
C ALA A 133 7.94 -9.18 -14.33
N TRP A 134 7.56 -9.45 -13.08
CA TRP A 134 7.44 -10.81 -12.54
C TRP A 134 6.21 -11.55 -13.09
N GLU A 135 5.13 -10.85 -13.41
CA GLU A 135 3.97 -11.43 -14.09
C GLU A 135 4.33 -11.85 -15.52
N LEU A 136 5.05 -10.99 -16.24
CA LEU A 136 5.58 -11.32 -17.57
C LEU A 136 6.52 -12.52 -17.52
N ALA A 137 7.39 -12.59 -16.51
CA ALA A 137 8.27 -13.73 -16.30
C ALA A 137 7.49 -15.03 -16.02
N GLY A 138 6.39 -14.94 -15.27
CA GLY A 138 5.51 -16.09 -15.00
C GLY A 138 4.77 -16.57 -16.24
N VAL A 139 4.18 -15.67 -17.03
CA VAL A 139 3.55 -16.04 -18.31
C VAL A 139 4.57 -16.63 -19.28
N TRP A 140 5.75 -16.01 -19.36
CA TRP A 140 6.85 -16.53 -20.15
C TRP A 140 7.25 -17.94 -19.70
N ASP A 141 7.37 -18.23 -18.40
CA ASP A 141 7.74 -19.56 -17.89
C ASP A 141 6.66 -20.62 -18.17
N GLU A 142 5.38 -20.27 -17.98
CA GLU A 142 4.25 -21.19 -18.11
C GLU A 142 3.90 -21.55 -19.56
N ASP A 143 4.08 -20.61 -20.50
CA ASP A 143 3.68 -20.79 -21.90
C ASP A 143 4.92 -20.94 -22.81
N PRO A 144 5.16 -22.14 -23.39
CA PRO A 144 6.24 -22.37 -24.35
C PRO A 144 6.13 -21.55 -25.64
N GLU A 145 4.92 -21.14 -26.01
CA GLU A 145 4.66 -20.37 -27.24
C GLU A 145 4.77 -18.85 -26.99
N TYR A 146 4.92 -18.43 -25.72
CA TYR A 146 5.06 -17.02 -25.38
C TYR A 146 6.40 -16.46 -25.88
N SER A 147 6.30 -15.48 -26.78
CA SER A 147 7.42 -14.80 -27.42
C SER A 147 7.37 -13.31 -27.10
N ILE A 148 8.38 -12.84 -26.35
CA ILE A 148 8.52 -11.41 -26.03
C ILE A 148 8.66 -10.59 -27.33
N MET A 149 9.38 -11.14 -28.31
CA MET A 149 9.58 -10.48 -29.60
C MET A 149 8.28 -10.29 -30.35
N ASP A 150 7.40 -11.29 -30.39
CA ASP A 150 6.13 -11.16 -31.11
C ASP A 150 5.23 -10.09 -30.49
N ILE A 151 5.22 -9.98 -29.15
CA ILE A 151 4.45 -8.97 -28.43
C ILE A 151 5.01 -7.57 -28.65
N MET A 152 6.34 -7.43 -28.65
CA MET A 152 6.99 -6.13 -28.85
C MET A 152 6.95 -5.67 -30.31
N ASN A 153 7.19 -6.57 -31.25
CA ASN A 153 7.29 -6.22 -32.67
C ASN A 153 5.92 -6.24 -33.38
N ASN A 154 4.94 -7.00 -32.88
CA ASN A 154 3.58 -7.10 -33.45
C ASN A 154 2.48 -6.91 -32.39
N PRO A 155 2.40 -5.74 -31.73
CA PRO A 155 1.41 -5.48 -30.70
C PRO A 155 -0.03 -5.44 -31.27
N VAL A 156 -0.95 -6.14 -30.60
CA VAL A 156 -2.35 -6.33 -31.07
C VAL A 156 -3.36 -5.36 -30.46
N SER A 157 -3.06 -4.74 -29.32
CA SER A 157 -3.96 -3.78 -28.67
C SER A 157 -3.51 -2.35 -28.92
N MET A 158 -4.45 -1.41 -29.08
CA MET A 158 -4.13 0.01 -29.34
C MET A 158 -3.19 0.58 -28.27
N ARG A 159 -3.42 0.23 -26.99
CA ARG A 159 -2.58 0.70 -25.89
C ARG A 159 -1.16 0.15 -25.97
N LEU A 160 -1.01 -1.13 -26.29
CA LEU A 160 0.30 -1.77 -26.46
C LEU A 160 1.05 -1.20 -27.67
N MET A 161 0.35 -0.86 -28.75
CA MET A 161 0.95 -0.19 -29.92
C MET A 161 1.47 1.21 -29.57
N GLU A 162 0.78 1.95 -28.71
CA GLU A 162 1.19 3.27 -28.23
C GLU A 162 2.39 3.17 -27.27
N ASP A 163 2.28 2.33 -26.24
CA ASP A 163 3.32 2.17 -25.22
C ASP A 163 4.60 1.56 -25.80
N HIS A 164 4.50 0.72 -26.83
CA HIS A 164 5.64 0.12 -27.55
C HIS A 164 6.00 0.81 -28.87
N ALA A 165 5.48 2.01 -29.12
CA ALA A 165 5.75 2.72 -30.36
C ALA A 165 7.26 2.96 -30.57
N GLY A 166 7.79 2.43 -31.67
CA GLY A 166 9.21 2.58 -32.02
C GLY A 166 10.16 1.65 -31.25
N MET A 167 9.65 0.78 -30.39
CA MET A 167 10.45 -0.27 -29.75
C MET A 167 10.41 -1.55 -30.58
N THR A 168 11.58 -2.02 -31.00
CA THR A 168 11.72 -3.33 -31.63
C THR A 168 12.89 -4.07 -31.02
N ILE A 169 12.76 -5.38 -30.85
CA ILE A 169 13.82 -6.23 -30.30
C ILE A 169 14.28 -7.29 -31.30
N THR A 170 15.56 -7.62 -31.21
CA THR A 170 16.22 -8.71 -31.93
C THR A 170 16.13 -10.03 -31.17
N ALA A 171 16.46 -11.14 -31.84
CA ALA A 171 16.47 -12.47 -31.21
C ALA A 171 17.52 -12.55 -30.08
N GLU A 172 18.65 -11.86 -30.22
CA GLU A 172 19.68 -11.82 -29.19
C GLU A 172 19.21 -11.03 -27.95
N GLU A 173 18.53 -9.89 -28.16
CA GLU A 173 17.97 -9.09 -27.07
C GLU A 173 16.84 -9.82 -26.36
N GLN A 174 15.97 -10.51 -27.10
CA GLN A 174 14.97 -11.41 -26.53
C GLN A 174 15.65 -12.44 -25.62
N HIS A 175 16.67 -13.14 -26.10
CA HIS A 175 17.39 -14.15 -25.31
C HIS A 175 17.97 -13.58 -23.99
N PHE A 176 18.49 -12.34 -24.02
CA PHE A 176 18.94 -11.69 -22.79
C PHE A 176 17.79 -11.30 -21.85
N LEU A 177 16.67 -10.80 -22.38
CA LEU A 177 15.49 -10.48 -21.57
C LEU A 177 14.91 -11.74 -20.91
N GLU A 178 14.81 -12.84 -21.65
CA GLU A 178 14.40 -14.15 -21.15
C GLU A 178 15.34 -14.66 -20.05
N ALA A 179 16.65 -14.47 -20.22
CA ALA A 179 17.63 -14.75 -19.17
C ALA A 179 17.32 -13.97 -17.88
N TYR A 180 16.95 -12.70 -17.99
CA TYR A 180 16.56 -11.91 -16.82
C TYR A 180 15.22 -12.35 -16.22
N TYR A 181 14.27 -12.79 -17.04
CA TYR A 181 12.97 -13.29 -16.56
C TYR A 181 13.10 -14.49 -15.64
N THR A 182 14.05 -15.40 -15.88
CA THR A 182 14.33 -16.49 -14.93
C THR A 182 14.63 -15.98 -13.51
N LYS A 183 15.43 -14.91 -13.39
CA LYS A 183 15.76 -14.29 -12.10
C LYS A 183 14.53 -13.60 -11.48
N LEU A 184 13.68 -12.97 -12.28
CA LEU A 184 12.47 -12.31 -11.80
C LEU A 184 11.44 -13.32 -11.26
N TYR A 185 11.26 -14.43 -11.98
CA TYR A 185 10.36 -15.50 -11.59
C TYR A 185 10.79 -16.15 -10.26
N GLU A 186 12.08 -16.47 -10.11
CA GLU A 186 12.62 -17.04 -8.86
C GLU A 186 12.49 -16.10 -7.66
N LYS A 187 12.65 -14.79 -7.89
CA LYS A 187 12.62 -13.78 -6.83
C LYS A 187 11.19 -13.46 -6.37
N GLY A 188 10.20 -13.59 -7.26
CA GLY A 188 8.80 -13.23 -7.00
C GLY A 188 8.58 -11.72 -6.75
N PRO A 189 7.35 -11.32 -6.40
CA PRO A 189 7.04 -9.93 -6.09
C PRO A 189 7.85 -9.47 -4.87
N ALA A 190 8.57 -8.36 -4.99
CA ALA A 190 9.31 -7.80 -3.86
C ALA A 190 8.32 -7.41 -2.74
N PRO A 191 8.63 -7.71 -1.46
CA PRO A 191 7.76 -7.31 -0.36
C PRO A 191 7.64 -5.78 -0.32
N LEU A 192 6.45 -5.29 0.05
CA LEU A 192 6.24 -3.87 0.32
C LEU A 192 7.29 -3.40 1.33
N GLN A 193 8.07 -2.38 0.96
CA GLN A 193 9.08 -1.84 1.86
C GLN A 193 8.38 -1.20 3.06
N ALA A 194 8.73 -1.65 4.27
CA ALA A 194 8.25 -1.01 5.49
C ALA A 194 8.79 0.43 5.55
N TYR A 195 7.90 1.40 5.70
CA TYR A 195 8.23 2.84 5.68
C TYR A 195 9.33 3.19 6.71
N PRO A 196 10.55 3.57 6.27
CA PRO A 196 11.69 3.70 7.17
C PRO A 196 11.94 5.17 7.54
N VAL A 197 11.04 5.83 8.29
CA VAL A 197 11.25 7.26 8.65
C VAL A 197 11.23 7.52 10.16
N ARG A 198 10.73 6.58 10.96
CA ARG A 198 10.72 6.70 12.44
C ARG A 198 12.01 6.20 13.13
N SER A 199 12.83 5.42 12.44
CA SER A 199 14.01 4.77 13.03
C SER A 199 15.18 5.73 13.28
N ALA A 200 15.42 6.69 12.39
CA ALA A 200 16.58 7.60 12.50
C ALA A 200 16.50 8.50 13.74
N ILE A 201 15.31 9.03 14.04
CA ILE A 201 15.07 9.86 15.23
C ILE A 201 15.22 9.02 16.51
N PHE A 202 14.67 7.81 16.51
CA PHE A 202 14.79 6.87 17.62
C PHE A 202 16.27 6.56 17.93
N TRP A 203 17.04 6.14 16.93
CA TRP A 203 18.46 5.84 17.09
C TRP A 203 19.30 7.08 17.42
N GLY A 204 19.01 8.21 16.78
CA GLY A 204 19.69 9.48 17.05
C GLY A 204 19.48 9.94 18.49
N MET A 205 18.25 9.87 18.99
CA MET A 205 17.94 10.20 20.38
C MET A 205 18.56 9.18 21.35
N GLY A 206 18.54 7.89 21.01
CA GLY A 206 19.19 6.84 21.81
C GLY A 206 20.70 7.07 21.94
N LEU A 207 21.37 7.46 20.86
CA LEU A 207 22.79 7.83 20.88
C LEU A 207 23.04 9.08 21.72
N LEU A 208 22.21 10.12 21.60
CA LEU A 208 22.33 11.33 22.41
C LEU A 208 22.16 11.04 23.91
N MET A 209 21.20 10.20 24.28
CA MET A 209 21.01 9.74 25.65
C MET A 209 22.23 8.96 26.15
N LEU A 210 22.78 8.05 25.35
CA LEU A 210 23.98 7.28 25.68
C LEU A 210 25.17 8.21 25.94
N LEU A 211 25.41 9.17 25.02
CA LEU A 211 26.48 10.16 25.17
C LEU A 211 26.28 11.02 26.42
N ALA A 212 25.04 11.41 26.74
CA ALA A 212 24.71 12.14 27.95
C ALA A 212 25.02 11.31 29.22
N VAL A 213 24.68 10.03 29.25
CA VAL A 213 25.00 9.14 30.39
C VAL A 213 26.51 8.96 30.53
N VAL A 214 27.22 8.72 29.43
CA VAL A 214 28.69 8.56 29.42
C VAL A 214 29.37 9.82 29.92
N ASP A 215 28.91 11.00 29.50
CA ASP A 215 29.47 12.26 29.97
C ASP A 215 29.16 12.55 31.44
N LEU A 216 27.97 12.22 31.92
CA LEU A 216 27.59 12.36 33.32
C LEU A 216 28.43 11.45 34.24
N LEU A 217 28.70 10.21 33.82
CA LEU A 217 29.37 9.20 34.63
C LEU A 217 30.90 9.25 34.53
N PHE A 218 31.45 9.42 33.31
CA PHE A 218 32.87 9.22 33.04
C PHE A 218 33.59 10.49 32.58
N THR A 219 33.19 11.11 31.47
CA THR A 219 34.03 12.15 30.82
C THR A 219 33.89 13.53 31.43
N ARG A 220 32.73 13.88 32.00
CA ARG A 220 32.43 15.17 32.68
C ARG A 220 32.90 16.40 31.90
N LYS A 221 32.80 16.38 30.57
CA LYS A 221 33.18 17.51 29.71
C LYS A 221 32.17 18.65 29.77
N ILE A 222 30.88 18.35 29.92
CA ILE A 222 29.84 19.36 30.03
C ILE A 222 29.60 19.69 31.51
N PRO A 223 29.87 20.93 31.98
CA PRO A 223 29.78 21.27 33.40
C PRO A 223 28.34 21.43 33.91
N PHE A 224 27.39 21.71 33.01
CA PHE A 224 26.00 21.96 33.35
C PHE A 224 25.19 20.65 33.37
N LYS A 225 25.11 20.00 34.54
CA LYS A 225 24.32 18.75 34.74
C LYS A 225 22.85 18.87 34.30
N ALA A 226 22.29 20.08 34.33
CA ALA A 226 20.93 20.33 33.85
C ALA A 226 20.75 19.93 32.37
N VAL A 227 21.77 20.10 31.54
CA VAL A 227 21.73 19.73 30.11
C VAL A 227 21.56 18.23 29.95
N HIS A 228 22.31 17.41 30.70
CA HIS A 228 22.14 15.95 30.67
C HIS A 228 20.76 15.51 31.11
N PHE A 229 20.21 16.10 32.18
CA PHE A 229 18.86 15.77 32.65
C PHE A 229 17.79 16.14 31.63
N VAL A 230 17.93 17.28 30.94
CA VAL A 230 17.01 17.67 29.86
C VAL A 230 17.10 16.68 28.70
N ILE A 231 18.30 16.33 28.23
CA ILE A 231 18.49 15.36 27.14
C ILE A 231 17.89 14.01 27.50
N LEU A 232 18.09 13.53 28.73
CA LEU A 232 17.54 12.25 29.18
C LEU A 232 16.02 12.30 29.31
N PHE A 233 15.46 13.38 29.85
CA PHE A 233 14.02 13.52 29.98
C PHE A 233 13.33 13.60 28.62
N VAL A 234 13.84 14.44 27.71
CA VAL A 234 13.33 14.54 26.34
C VAL A 234 13.49 13.20 25.62
N GLY A 235 14.64 12.56 25.77
CA GLY A 235 14.89 11.27 25.15
C GLY A 235 13.94 10.17 25.63
N ILE A 236 13.68 10.09 26.94
CA ILE A 236 12.69 9.16 27.51
C ILE A 236 11.28 9.49 27.00
N ALA A 237 10.89 10.76 26.96
CA ALA A 237 9.58 11.17 26.47
C ALA A 237 9.38 10.77 25.00
N VAL A 238 10.38 11.01 24.15
CA VAL A 238 10.37 10.63 22.73
C VAL A 238 10.28 9.12 22.57
N HIS A 239 11.13 8.33 23.26
CA HIS A 239 11.07 6.87 23.20
C HIS A 239 9.75 6.32 23.74
N GLY A 240 9.21 6.92 24.81
CA GLY A 240 7.90 6.57 25.37
C GLY A 240 6.77 6.81 24.38
N GLN A 241 6.78 7.96 23.69
CA GLN A 241 5.83 8.25 22.63
C GLN A 241 5.95 7.26 21.47
N PHE A 242 7.17 6.95 21.00
CA PHE A 242 7.38 5.95 19.96
C PHE A 242 6.86 4.57 20.39
N ALA A 243 7.15 4.14 21.62
CA ALA A 243 6.68 2.87 22.15
C ALA A 243 5.14 2.82 22.24
N MET A 244 4.50 3.91 22.65
CA MET A 244 3.03 3.99 22.69
C MET A 244 2.42 3.96 21.28
N ALA A 245 2.96 4.75 20.35
CA ALA A 245 2.46 4.80 18.97
C ALA A 245 2.63 3.45 18.27
N GLU A 246 3.77 2.79 18.43
CA GLU A 246 4.02 1.47 17.84
C GLU A 246 3.15 0.39 18.51
N ALA A 247 2.99 0.42 19.83
CA ALA A 247 2.11 -0.50 20.53
C ALA A 247 0.64 -0.35 20.11
N GLN A 248 0.22 0.88 19.82
CA GLN A 248 -1.10 1.16 19.25
C GLN A 248 -1.18 0.61 17.81
N ASN A 249 -0.19 0.89 16.96
CA ASN A 249 -0.24 0.44 15.57
C ASN A 249 -0.01 -1.06 15.38
N LEU A 250 0.45 -1.76 16.42
CA LEU A 250 0.70 -3.19 16.36
C LEU A 250 -0.57 -3.96 16.01
N GLY A 251 -0.56 -4.60 14.84
CA GLY A 251 -1.70 -5.37 14.33
C GLY A 251 -2.78 -4.52 13.66
N ARG A 252 -2.57 -3.22 13.46
CA ARG A 252 -3.41 -2.37 12.60
C ARG A 252 -2.86 -2.35 11.18
N THR A 253 -3.76 -2.43 10.21
CA THR A 253 -3.44 -2.49 8.77
C THR A 253 -4.08 -1.33 8.00
N GLN A 254 -4.21 -0.17 8.63
CA GLN A 254 -4.72 1.03 7.95
C GLN A 254 -3.80 1.41 6.77
N ASN A 255 -4.41 1.82 5.66
CA ASN A 255 -3.75 2.09 4.36
C ASN A 255 -3.09 0.87 3.72
N TYR A 256 -3.41 -0.35 4.18
CA TYR A 256 -2.96 -1.56 3.51
C TYR A 256 -3.68 -1.72 2.16
N ALA A 257 -2.91 -1.68 1.08
CA ALA A 257 -3.36 -1.78 -0.31
C ALA A 257 -2.38 -2.69 -1.10
N PRO A 258 -2.52 -4.02 -1.00
CA PRO A 258 -1.64 -4.95 -1.69
C PRO A 258 -1.98 -5.03 -3.19
N ASP A 259 -0.95 -5.22 -4.02
CA ASP A 259 -1.11 -5.66 -5.41
C ASP A 259 -1.94 -6.95 -5.45
N GLN A 260 -2.96 -6.99 -6.29
CA GLN A 260 -3.85 -8.13 -6.47
C GLN A 260 -3.40 -8.98 -7.68
N PRO A 261 -3.76 -10.28 -7.75
CA PRO A 261 -3.43 -11.13 -8.90
C PRO A 261 -4.00 -10.61 -10.23
N ILE A 262 -5.13 -9.89 -10.14
CA ILE A 262 -5.77 -9.20 -11.25
C ILE A 262 -5.96 -7.76 -10.83
N LYS A 263 -5.63 -6.82 -11.71
CA LYS A 263 -5.79 -5.38 -11.49
C LYS A 263 -7.24 -4.96 -11.64
N PHE A 264 -8.06 -5.43 -10.73
CA PHE A 264 -9.48 -5.12 -10.67
C PHE A 264 -9.69 -3.71 -10.09
N SER A 265 -10.35 -2.84 -10.86
CA SER A 265 -10.67 -1.49 -10.42
C SER A 265 -12.13 -1.35 -10.01
N HIS A 266 -12.37 -0.98 -8.75
CA HIS A 266 -13.70 -0.64 -8.27
C HIS A 266 -14.20 0.68 -8.86
N LEU A 267 -13.32 1.65 -9.11
CA LEU A 267 -13.68 2.90 -9.80
C LEU A 267 -14.36 2.65 -11.14
N ILE A 268 -13.82 1.77 -11.98
CA ILE A 268 -14.45 1.48 -13.28
C ILE A 268 -15.79 0.77 -13.11
N HIS A 269 -15.86 -0.23 -12.22
CA HIS A 269 -17.07 -1.05 -12.10
C HIS A 269 -18.19 -0.35 -11.33
N ALA A 270 -17.92 0.13 -10.12
CA ALA A 270 -18.91 0.75 -9.24
C ALA A 270 -19.05 2.26 -9.46
N GLY A 271 -17.97 2.96 -9.84
CA GLY A 271 -17.99 4.41 -10.06
C GLY A 271 -18.47 4.80 -11.45
N GLU A 272 -17.71 4.44 -12.49
CA GLU A 272 -17.98 4.86 -13.88
C GLU A 272 -19.17 4.12 -14.50
N ASN A 273 -19.28 2.81 -14.26
CA ASN A 273 -20.37 1.98 -14.78
C ASN A 273 -21.55 1.85 -13.82
N GLU A 274 -21.47 2.46 -12.63
CA GLU A 274 -22.54 2.49 -11.63
C GLU A 274 -23.10 1.09 -11.28
N ILE A 275 -22.25 0.06 -11.30
CA ILE A 275 -22.67 -1.31 -10.92
C ILE A 275 -22.86 -1.36 -9.41
N ASP A 276 -24.07 -1.78 -9.00
CA ASP A 276 -24.41 -1.92 -7.58
C ASP A 276 -23.47 -2.88 -6.83
N CYS A 277 -23.06 -2.50 -5.63
CA CYS A 277 -22.13 -3.26 -4.79
C CYS A 277 -22.60 -4.71 -4.55
N GLN A 278 -23.91 -4.91 -4.34
CA GLN A 278 -24.49 -6.22 -4.05
C GLN A 278 -24.64 -7.09 -5.30
N TYR A 279 -24.38 -6.59 -6.51
CA TYR A 279 -24.31 -7.43 -7.70
C TYR A 279 -23.15 -8.45 -7.58
N CYS A 280 -21.97 -7.98 -7.17
CA CYS A 280 -20.79 -8.82 -6.95
C CYS A 280 -20.75 -9.38 -5.52
N HIS A 281 -21.06 -8.54 -4.53
CA HIS A 281 -21.03 -8.87 -3.10
C HIS A 281 -22.43 -9.28 -2.58
N PHE A 282 -23.07 -10.18 -3.31
CA PHE A 282 -24.48 -10.49 -3.15
C PHE A 282 -24.86 -11.15 -1.82
N THR A 283 -23.89 -11.68 -1.05
CA THR A 283 -24.17 -12.28 0.26
C THR A 283 -24.11 -11.28 1.42
N ALA A 284 -23.78 -10.00 1.17
CA ALA A 284 -23.61 -8.99 2.21
C ALA A 284 -24.86 -8.78 3.09
N ASN A 285 -26.05 -8.98 2.53
CA ASN A 285 -27.33 -8.75 3.20
C ASN A 285 -27.84 -9.95 4.04
N TYR A 286 -27.33 -11.17 3.85
CA TYR A 286 -27.83 -12.35 4.58
C TYR A 286 -26.74 -13.28 5.13
N SER A 287 -25.46 -13.05 4.81
CA SER A 287 -24.36 -13.87 5.32
C SER A 287 -23.46 -13.12 6.30
N LEU A 288 -22.62 -13.88 7.01
CA LEU A 288 -21.56 -13.33 7.86
C LEU A 288 -20.50 -12.58 7.03
N SER A 289 -20.26 -13.05 5.81
CA SER A 289 -19.30 -12.50 4.87
C SER A 289 -20.02 -11.89 3.67
N ALA A 290 -19.53 -10.77 3.14
CA ALA A 290 -20.00 -10.17 1.89
C ALA A 290 -19.42 -10.84 0.63
N ASN A 291 -18.82 -12.03 0.78
CA ASN A 291 -18.17 -12.85 -0.24
C ASN A 291 -17.16 -12.13 -1.16
N ILE A 292 -16.29 -12.90 -1.80
CA ILE A 292 -15.56 -12.44 -2.98
C ILE A 292 -16.25 -13.14 -4.16
N PRO A 293 -16.63 -12.42 -5.23
CA PRO A 293 -17.38 -13.01 -6.32
C PRO A 293 -16.60 -14.18 -6.94
N SER A 294 -17.32 -15.24 -7.28
CA SER A 294 -16.74 -16.34 -8.07
C SER A 294 -16.42 -15.84 -9.48
N ASN A 295 -15.49 -16.51 -10.18
CA ASN A 295 -15.12 -16.14 -11.55
C ASN A 295 -16.32 -16.10 -12.52
N ASN A 296 -17.37 -16.89 -12.25
CA ASN A 296 -18.60 -16.88 -13.06
C ASN A 296 -19.28 -15.51 -13.11
N VAL A 297 -19.20 -14.71 -12.03
CA VAL A 297 -19.77 -13.35 -12.01
C VAL A 297 -19.01 -12.46 -13.00
N CYS A 298 -17.69 -12.58 -13.06
CA CYS A 298 -16.85 -11.87 -14.04
C CYS A 298 -17.27 -12.24 -15.48
N MET A 299 -17.52 -13.52 -15.72
CA MET A 299 -17.89 -14.06 -17.02
C MET A 299 -19.28 -13.62 -17.52
N ASN A 300 -20.15 -13.06 -16.67
CA ASN A 300 -21.43 -12.52 -17.11
C ASN A 300 -21.27 -11.40 -18.14
N CYS A 301 -20.20 -10.60 -18.02
CA CYS A 301 -19.93 -9.47 -18.92
C CYS A 301 -18.67 -9.72 -19.76
N HIS A 302 -17.62 -10.31 -19.19
CA HIS A 302 -16.34 -10.44 -19.86
C HIS A 302 -16.29 -11.52 -20.96
N ASN A 303 -17.37 -12.26 -21.19
CA ASN A 303 -17.54 -13.03 -22.42
C ASN A 303 -17.81 -12.15 -23.67
N VAL A 304 -18.20 -10.89 -23.45
CA VAL A 304 -18.46 -9.90 -24.52
C VAL A 304 -17.44 -8.76 -24.45
N VAL A 305 -17.07 -8.34 -23.25
CA VAL A 305 -16.06 -7.30 -23.01
C VAL A 305 -14.69 -7.94 -22.86
N LEU A 306 -13.99 -8.08 -23.99
CA LEU A 306 -12.69 -8.77 -24.08
C LEU A 306 -11.48 -7.86 -23.84
N ASN A 307 -11.66 -6.53 -23.92
CA ASN A 307 -10.56 -5.56 -23.79
C ASN A 307 -10.94 -4.47 -22.80
N GLY A 308 -10.07 -4.20 -21.83
CA GLY A 308 -10.15 -3.02 -20.97
C GLY A 308 -9.58 -1.79 -21.67
N THR A 309 -10.09 -0.61 -21.30
CA THR A 309 -9.61 0.68 -21.82
C THR A 309 -8.17 0.96 -21.42
N LEU A 310 -7.78 0.62 -20.19
CA LEU A 310 -6.46 0.91 -19.62
C LEU A 310 -5.49 -0.28 -19.67
N SER A 311 -5.98 -1.51 -19.47
CA SER A 311 -5.16 -2.73 -19.41
C SER A 311 -5.12 -3.55 -20.72
N GLY A 312 -5.88 -3.16 -21.74
CA GLY A 312 -6.12 -4.01 -22.91
C GLY A 312 -6.72 -5.38 -22.53
N ALA A 313 -6.34 -6.43 -23.28
CA ALA A 313 -6.77 -7.80 -23.02
C ALA A 313 -6.04 -8.48 -21.84
N PHE A 314 -4.92 -7.93 -21.35
CA PHE A 314 -4.01 -8.66 -20.46
C PHE A 314 -4.69 -9.12 -19.16
N GLU A 315 -5.30 -8.19 -18.43
CA GLU A 315 -5.97 -8.50 -17.16
C GLU A 315 -7.25 -9.33 -17.34
N ILE A 316 -8.00 -9.09 -18.43
CA ILE A 316 -9.22 -9.85 -18.74
C ILE A 316 -8.88 -11.28 -19.16
N ASN A 317 -7.75 -11.50 -19.85
CA ASN A 317 -7.32 -12.87 -20.19
C ASN A 317 -7.03 -13.72 -18.95
N LYS A 318 -6.65 -13.12 -17.81
CA LYS A 318 -6.48 -13.86 -16.55
C LYS A 318 -7.78 -14.48 -16.04
N ILE A 319 -8.92 -13.77 -16.15
CA ILE A 319 -10.23 -14.32 -15.77
C ILE A 319 -10.71 -15.40 -16.76
N HIS A 320 -10.41 -15.25 -18.06
CA HIS A 320 -10.68 -16.30 -19.06
C HIS A 320 -9.86 -17.55 -18.77
N LYS A 321 -8.55 -17.42 -18.51
CA LYS A 321 -7.68 -18.53 -18.11
C LYS A 321 -8.21 -19.23 -16.85
N ALA A 322 -8.65 -18.47 -15.85
CA ALA A 322 -9.26 -19.04 -14.65
C ALA A 322 -10.57 -19.80 -14.96
N ALA A 323 -11.37 -19.31 -15.92
CA ALA A 323 -12.60 -19.97 -16.35
C ALA A 323 -12.32 -21.28 -17.10
N GLU A 324 -11.32 -21.28 -17.98
CA GLU A 324 -10.94 -22.43 -18.82
C GLU A 324 -10.24 -23.53 -18.01
N THR A 325 -9.32 -23.15 -17.13
CA THR A 325 -8.55 -24.09 -16.31
C THR A 325 -9.32 -24.56 -15.07
N GLY A 326 -10.33 -23.80 -14.64
CA GLY A 326 -11.03 -24.02 -13.39
C GLY A 326 -10.21 -23.70 -12.14
N GLN A 327 -9.01 -23.11 -12.28
CA GLN A 327 -8.20 -22.68 -11.15
C GLN A 327 -8.78 -21.39 -10.55
N PRO A 328 -9.00 -21.34 -9.22
CA PRO A 328 -9.53 -20.15 -8.57
C PRO A 328 -8.49 -19.03 -8.54
N ILE A 329 -8.97 -17.79 -8.65
CA ILE A 329 -8.13 -16.59 -8.50
C ILE A 329 -7.82 -16.40 -7.00
N GLU A 330 -6.54 -16.38 -6.64
CA GLU A 330 -6.07 -16.28 -5.26
C GLU A 330 -6.02 -14.82 -4.77
N TRP A 331 -7.19 -14.21 -4.56
CA TRP A 331 -7.31 -12.84 -4.08
C TRP A 331 -6.63 -12.61 -2.73
N ILE A 332 -5.95 -11.46 -2.58
CA ILE A 332 -5.34 -11.05 -1.32
C ILE A 332 -6.35 -10.23 -0.53
N ARG A 333 -6.77 -10.76 0.61
CA ARG A 333 -7.76 -10.09 1.48
C ARG A 333 -7.17 -8.86 2.14
N VAL A 334 -7.80 -7.69 1.90
CA VAL A 334 -7.43 -6.41 2.51
C VAL A 334 -7.95 -6.30 3.94
N HIS A 335 -9.26 -6.41 4.12
CA HIS A 335 -9.90 -6.30 5.43
C HIS A 335 -9.89 -7.64 6.15
N LYS A 336 -9.10 -7.76 7.23
CA LYS A 336 -9.02 -8.97 8.06
C LYS A 336 -9.18 -8.64 9.54
N LEU A 337 -10.27 -9.13 10.11
CA LEU A 337 -10.45 -9.14 11.56
C LEU A 337 -9.82 -10.42 12.17
N PRO A 338 -9.42 -10.40 13.45
CA PRO A 338 -8.96 -11.59 14.15
C PRO A 338 -10.03 -12.69 14.23
N ASP A 339 -9.63 -13.95 14.10
CA ASP A 339 -10.56 -15.11 14.06
C ASP A 339 -11.39 -15.32 15.34
N HIS A 340 -10.99 -14.70 16.46
CA HIS A 340 -11.74 -14.74 17.72
C HIS A 340 -12.85 -13.68 17.79
N SER A 341 -12.96 -12.81 16.79
CA SER A 341 -14.03 -11.82 16.68
C SER A 341 -15.10 -12.33 15.72
N PHE A 342 -16.36 -12.19 16.12
CA PHE A 342 -17.51 -12.53 15.29
C PHE A 342 -18.07 -11.27 14.65
N PHE A 343 -18.03 -11.21 13.33
CA PHE A 343 -18.58 -10.12 12.54
C PHE A 343 -19.59 -10.68 11.53
N SER A 344 -20.72 -9.98 11.35
CA SER A 344 -21.78 -10.37 10.42
C SER A 344 -22.15 -9.20 9.52
N HIS A 345 -21.93 -9.33 8.20
CA HIS A 345 -22.39 -8.31 7.25
C HIS A 345 -23.92 -8.19 7.26
N ALA A 346 -24.66 -9.30 7.33
CA ALA A 346 -26.12 -9.29 7.37
C ALA A 346 -26.69 -8.40 8.49
N GLN A 347 -26.09 -8.45 9.69
CA GLN A 347 -26.56 -7.63 10.82
C GLN A 347 -26.31 -6.13 10.58
N HIS A 348 -25.19 -5.76 9.94
CA HIS A 348 -24.88 -4.34 9.72
C HIS A 348 -25.61 -3.78 8.48
N VAL A 349 -25.65 -4.54 7.38
CA VAL A 349 -26.25 -4.10 6.11
C VAL A 349 -27.76 -4.28 6.10
N ASN A 350 -28.28 -5.45 6.48
CA ASN A 350 -29.71 -5.72 6.39
C ASN A 350 -30.48 -5.20 7.60
N ALA A 351 -30.04 -5.55 8.82
CA ALA A 351 -30.73 -5.09 10.03
C ALA A 351 -30.35 -3.65 10.40
N GLY A 352 -29.06 -3.32 10.39
CA GLY A 352 -28.54 -2.00 10.77
C GLY A 352 -28.63 -0.92 9.68
N LYS A 353 -28.94 -1.29 8.43
CA LYS A 353 -29.00 -0.38 7.27
C LYS A 353 -27.78 0.54 7.15
N GLN A 354 -26.60 0.03 7.52
CA GLN A 354 -25.35 0.78 7.43
C GLN A 354 -24.90 0.84 5.96
N GLU A 355 -24.39 1.99 5.55
CA GLU A 355 -23.86 2.18 4.20
C GLU A 355 -22.48 1.51 4.09
N CYS A 356 -22.18 0.96 2.91
CA CYS A 356 -20.89 0.30 2.66
C CYS A 356 -19.71 1.26 2.89
N ALA A 357 -19.90 2.53 2.50
CA ALA A 357 -18.87 3.56 2.57
C ALA A 357 -18.51 3.97 4.00
N ASP A 358 -19.43 3.81 4.96
CA ASP A 358 -19.17 4.13 6.37
C ASP A 358 -18.10 3.20 6.99
N CYS A 359 -17.93 2.00 6.43
CA CYS A 359 -16.95 1.01 6.91
C CYS A 359 -15.75 0.85 5.98
N HIS A 360 -15.97 0.96 4.66
CA HIS A 360 -14.94 0.69 3.65
C HIS A 360 -14.40 1.94 2.95
N GLY A 361 -14.95 3.13 3.26
CA GLY A 361 -14.68 4.37 2.53
C GLY A 361 -15.34 4.39 1.14
N ALA A 362 -15.05 5.42 0.35
CA ALA A 362 -15.60 5.62 -0.98
C ALA A 362 -14.96 4.65 -2.02
N VAL A 363 -15.29 3.36 -1.93
CA VAL A 363 -14.72 2.28 -2.77
C VAL A 363 -14.98 2.52 -4.26
N GLU A 364 -16.09 3.16 -4.60
CA GLU A 364 -16.42 3.58 -5.97
C GLU A 364 -15.44 4.60 -6.55
N THR A 365 -14.55 5.18 -5.74
CA THR A 365 -13.47 6.06 -6.19
C THR A 365 -12.10 5.38 -6.24
N MET A 366 -12.03 4.09 -5.86
CA MET A 366 -10.77 3.38 -5.65
C MET A 366 -10.40 2.48 -6.85
N HIS A 367 -9.21 2.67 -7.41
CA HIS A 367 -8.62 1.69 -8.32
C HIS A 367 -8.14 0.45 -7.57
N ILE A 368 -7.40 0.63 -6.47
CA ILE A 368 -6.96 -0.44 -5.57
C ILE A 368 -7.69 -0.25 -4.25
N VAL A 369 -8.33 -1.30 -3.74
CA VAL A 369 -8.98 -1.24 -2.44
C VAL A 369 -7.92 -1.09 -1.36
N GLN A 370 -8.10 -0.07 -0.52
CA GLN A 370 -7.29 0.18 0.66
C GLN A 370 -8.13 0.05 1.93
N GLN A 371 -7.52 -0.38 3.02
CA GLN A 371 -8.17 -0.36 4.32
C GLN A 371 -8.17 1.08 4.88
N VAL A 372 -9.29 1.78 4.69
CA VAL A 372 -9.46 3.18 5.15
C VAL A 372 -9.56 3.24 6.68
N GLU A 373 -10.40 2.38 7.26
CA GLU A 373 -10.64 2.35 8.70
C GLU A 373 -9.72 1.36 9.42
N ASP A 374 -9.34 1.68 10.66
CA ASP A 374 -8.43 0.82 11.42
C ASP A 374 -9.08 -0.50 11.88
N LEU A 375 -10.42 -0.58 11.84
CA LEU A 375 -11.24 -1.70 12.27
C LEU A 375 -10.89 -2.22 13.67
N SER A 376 -10.41 -1.32 14.53
CA SER A 376 -10.08 -1.66 15.91
C SER A 376 -11.34 -1.81 16.76
N MET A 377 -11.23 -2.55 17.86
CA MET A 377 -12.32 -2.66 18.84
C MET A 377 -12.80 -1.27 19.31
N GLY A 378 -11.89 -0.31 19.47
CA GLY A 378 -12.23 1.05 19.86
C GLY A 378 -13.12 1.73 18.83
N TRP A 379 -12.78 1.61 17.55
CA TRP A 379 -13.57 2.12 16.44
C TRP A 379 -14.98 1.49 16.39
N CYS A 380 -15.07 0.15 16.46
CA CYS A 380 -16.36 -0.55 16.48
C CYS A 380 -17.25 -0.10 17.65
N LEU A 381 -16.67 0.00 18.86
CA LEU A 381 -17.43 0.39 20.05
C LEU A 381 -17.89 1.86 20.02
N THR A 382 -17.11 2.75 19.41
CA THR A 382 -17.52 4.14 19.20
C THR A 382 -18.70 4.19 18.23
N CYS A 383 -18.60 3.53 17.07
CA CYS A 383 -19.69 3.41 16.11
C CYS A 383 -20.97 2.86 16.77
N HIS A 384 -20.87 1.77 17.53
CA HIS A 384 -22.02 1.18 18.24
C HIS A 384 -22.65 2.08 19.31
N ARG A 385 -21.91 3.05 19.87
CA ARG A 385 -22.41 3.97 20.90
C ARG A 385 -23.03 5.23 20.31
N GLU A 386 -22.54 5.66 19.16
CA GLU A 386 -22.87 6.96 18.57
C GLU A 386 -23.90 6.84 17.44
N ASN A 387 -23.97 5.70 16.76
CA ASN A 387 -24.93 5.47 15.69
C ASN A 387 -26.24 4.91 16.21
N ASN A 388 -27.35 5.54 15.81
CA ASN A 388 -28.69 5.06 16.11
C ASN A 388 -29.11 4.04 15.05
N VAL A 389 -29.79 2.99 15.49
CA VAL A 389 -30.55 2.14 14.58
C VAL A 389 -31.88 2.81 14.25
N ASP A 390 -32.32 2.69 13.01
CA ASP A 390 -33.70 3.03 12.65
C ASP A 390 -34.63 1.99 13.26
N PHE A 391 -35.13 2.27 14.46
CA PHE A 391 -35.97 1.33 15.21
C PHE A 391 -37.46 1.43 14.83
N LEU A 392 -37.90 2.57 14.31
CA LEU A 392 -39.32 2.86 14.09
C LEU A 392 -39.76 2.54 12.66
N ASP A 393 -38.94 2.87 11.66
CA ASP A 393 -39.34 2.78 10.25
C ASP A 393 -38.73 1.55 9.55
N ASN A 394 -37.90 0.77 10.26
CA ASN A 394 -37.25 -0.42 9.71
C ASN A 394 -38.13 -1.68 9.86
N PRO A 395 -38.51 -2.33 8.74
CA PRO A 395 -39.33 -3.55 8.75
C PRO A 395 -38.73 -4.70 9.57
N TYR A 396 -37.42 -4.71 9.76
CA TYR A 396 -36.74 -5.70 10.60
C TYR A 396 -37.23 -5.65 12.06
N PHE A 397 -37.52 -4.46 12.61
CA PHE A 397 -37.94 -4.31 14.00
C PHE A 397 -39.46 -4.38 14.21
N GLU A 398 -40.27 -4.18 13.16
CA GLU A 398 -41.74 -4.30 13.23
C GLU A 398 -42.21 -5.63 13.81
N ILE A 399 -41.44 -6.71 13.59
CA ILE A 399 -41.78 -8.04 14.12
C ILE A 399 -41.85 -8.04 15.65
N TYR A 400 -40.99 -7.26 16.32
CA TYR A 400 -40.96 -7.19 17.77
C TYR A 400 -42.16 -6.42 18.33
N GLU A 401 -42.57 -5.34 17.67
CA GLU A 401 -43.79 -4.60 18.04
C GLU A 401 -45.02 -5.48 17.88
N ARG A 402 -45.13 -6.16 16.73
CA ARG A 402 -46.24 -7.08 16.43
C ARG A 402 -46.33 -8.23 17.44
N LEU A 403 -45.20 -8.85 17.77
CA LEU A 403 -45.16 -9.93 18.77
C LEU A 403 -45.49 -9.42 20.17
N HIS A 404 -45.02 -8.22 20.53
CA HIS A 404 -45.36 -7.58 21.80
C HIS A 404 -46.87 -7.35 21.95
N ASP A 405 -47.52 -6.84 20.91
CA ASP A 405 -48.97 -6.60 20.91
C ASP A 405 -49.79 -7.88 20.97
N LYS A 406 -49.35 -8.94 20.30
CA LYS A 406 -49.99 -10.28 20.37
C LYS A 406 -49.92 -10.87 21.78
N ILE A 407 -48.79 -10.74 22.45
CA ILE A 407 -48.65 -11.17 23.85
C ILE A 407 -49.56 -10.33 24.75
N ARG A 408 -49.57 -9.00 24.56
CA ARG A 408 -50.36 -8.08 25.39
C ARG A 408 -51.86 -8.28 25.23
N SER A 409 -52.32 -8.63 24.02
CA SER A 409 -53.73 -8.93 23.74
C SER A 409 -54.16 -10.33 24.18
N GLY A 410 -53.21 -11.20 24.56
CA GLY A 410 -53.46 -12.59 24.92
C GLY A 410 -53.73 -13.50 23.72
N GLU A 411 -53.36 -13.08 22.50
CA GLU A 411 -53.45 -13.92 21.30
C GLU A 411 -52.43 -15.07 21.36
N ILE A 412 -51.25 -14.79 21.92
CA ILE A 412 -50.17 -15.77 22.11
C ILE A 412 -49.63 -15.70 23.54
N ASP A 413 -49.28 -16.85 24.12
CA ASP A 413 -48.73 -16.96 25.47
C ASP A 413 -47.18 -16.91 25.51
N GLY A 414 -46.54 -16.87 24.34
CA GLY A 414 -45.08 -16.87 24.20
C GLY A 414 -44.64 -16.75 22.74
N VAL A 415 -43.34 -16.61 22.53
CA VAL A 415 -42.72 -16.47 21.20
C VAL A 415 -41.81 -17.66 20.93
N THR A 416 -41.96 -18.27 19.77
CA THR A 416 -41.13 -19.38 19.29
C THR A 416 -39.98 -18.91 18.40
N ALA A 417 -38.97 -19.75 18.21
CA ALA A 417 -37.86 -19.43 17.30
C ALA A 417 -38.34 -19.23 15.85
N ALA A 418 -39.35 -19.98 15.40
CA ALA A 418 -39.95 -19.81 14.07
C ALA A 418 -40.51 -18.40 13.85
N GLU A 419 -41.20 -17.85 14.85
CA GLU A 419 -41.75 -16.49 14.81
C GLU A 419 -40.67 -15.39 14.85
N LEU A 420 -39.45 -15.71 15.25
CA LEU A 420 -38.29 -14.82 15.22
C LEU A 420 -37.42 -15.00 13.96
N GLY A 421 -37.89 -15.77 12.97
CA GLY A 421 -37.15 -16.04 11.73
C GLY A 421 -36.20 -17.24 11.81
N GLY A 422 -36.28 -18.08 12.85
CA GLY A 422 -35.49 -19.31 12.97
C GLY A 422 -35.85 -20.41 11.94
N GLU A 423 -36.87 -20.18 11.12
CA GLU A 423 -37.20 -21.00 9.95
C GLU A 423 -36.66 -20.42 8.63
N ASP A 424 -36.03 -19.25 8.67
CA ASP A 424 -35.32 -18.73 7.50
C ASP A 424 -34.05 -19.54 7.28
N CYS A 425 -34.07 -20.36 6.23
CA CYS A 425 -32.95 -21.21 5.84
C CYS A 425 -31.64 -20.41 5.73
N MET A 426 -31.68 -19.17 5.24
CA MET A 426 -30.49 -18.34 5.04
C MET A 426 -29.85 -17.89 6.36
N SER A 427 -30.63 -17.84 7.45
CA SER A 427 -30.12 -17.53 8.79
C SER A 427 -29.26 -18.67 9.38
N CYS A 428 -29.36 -19.88 8.81
CA CYS A 428 -28.68 -21.08 9.30
C CYS A 428 -27.73 -21.74 8.29
N HIS A 429 -28.04 -21.67 7.00
CA HIS A 429 -27.36 -22.39 5.91
C HIS A 429 -26.60 -21.47 4.95
N TYR A 430 -25.97 -20.43 5.49
CA TYR A 430 -25.18 -19.41 4.77
C TYR A 430 -24.43 -19.89 3.53
#